data_AF-A0A817SE97-F1
#
_entry.id   AF-A0A817SE97-F1
#
_cell.length_a   1.000
_cell.length_b   1.000
_cell.length_c   1.000
_cell.angle_alpha   90.00
_cell.angle_beta   90.00
_cell.angle_gamma   90.00
#
_symmetry.space_group_name_H-M   'P 1'
#
loop_
_entity.id
_entity.type
_entity.pdbx_description
1 polymer ?
#
loop_
_entity_poly.entity_id
_entity_poly.type
_entity_poly.pdbx_seq_one_letter_code
_entity_poly.pdbx_strand_id
1 'polypeptide(L)'
;MTRLETLDYADMLKRITKLNLHVTTCTIYNPRFDNSHEQIMCETGLSALNDVIITESTKFGIPVIDLKTIFNDPKDYANSIEPGVQGGMKIVENILYVVNHHRFDEKICSIYARMSDK
;
A
#
# COMPACT_ATOMS: atom_id res chain seq x y z
N MET A 1 -7.86 16.48 6.08
CA MET A 1 -8.33 15.17 5.61
C MET A 1 -9.57 14.80 6.42
N THR A 2 -10.67 14.46 5.77
CA THR A 2 -11.99 14.48 6.43
C THR A 2 -12.27 13.16 7.12
N ARG A 3 -12.93 13.22 8.28
CA ARG A 3 -13.44 12.06 9.04
C ARG A 3 -14.25 11.07 8.17
N LEU A 4 -14.74 11.50 7.01
CA LEU A 4 -15.51 10.71 6.05
C LEU A 4 -14.64 9.66 5.33
N GLU A 5 -13.45 10.02 4.84
CA GLU A 5 -12.58 9.07 4.11
C GLU A 5 -12.14 7.90 5.00
N THR A 6 -11.87 8.17 6.27
CA THR A 6 -11.58 7.15 7.27
C THR A 6 -12.77 6.22 7.54
N LEU A 7 -13.99 6.77 7.60
CA LEU A 7 -15.20 5.98 7.83
C LEU A 7 -15.49 5.06 6.64
N ASP A 8 -15.34 5.56 5.41
CA ASP A 8 -15.60 4.78 4.19
C ASP A 8 -14.58 3.63 4.04
N TYR A 9 -13.30 3.87 4.33
CA TYR A 9 -12.27 2.83 4.27
C TYR A 9 -12.47 1.77 5.37
N ALA A 10 -12.79 2.18 6.59
CA ALA A 10 -13.08 1.27 7.70
C ALA A 10 -14.31 0.38 7.42
N ASP A 11 -15.37 0.96 6.85
CA ASP A 11 -16.57 0.21 6.45
C ASP A 11 -16.29 -0.77 5.32
N MET A 12 -15.42 -0.41 4.38
CA MET A 12 -14.92 -1.32 3.35
C MET A 12 -14.15 -2.49 3.97
N LEU A 13 -13.19 -2.23 4.88
CA LEU A 13 -12.44 -3.29 5.56
C LEU A 13 -13.35 -4.22 6.38
N LYS A 14 -14.36 -3.65 7.05
CA LYS A 14 -15.37 -4.43 7.80
C LYS A 14 -16.21 -5.33 6.89
N ARG A 15 -16.45 -4.95 5.63
CA ARG A 15 -17.20 -5.75 4.67
C ARG A 15 -16.35 -6.87 4.09
N ILE A 16 -15.12 -6.57 3.67
CA ILE A 16 -14.24 -7.58 3.04
C ILE A 16 -13.80 -8.66 4.04
N THR A 17 -13.57 -8.29 5.31
CA THR A 17 -13.22 -9.25 6.37
C THR A 17 -14.33 -10.27 6.69
N LYS A 18 -15.59 -9.98 6.32
CA LYS A 18 -16.70 -10.93 6.46
C LYS A 18 -16.74 -12.01 5.37
N LEU A 19 -15.94 -11.87 4.31
CA LEU A 19 -15.90 -12.85 3.22
C LEU A 19 -15.13 -14.12 3.58
N ASN A 20 -14.54 -14.21 4.79
CA ASN A 20 -13.70 -15.33 5.24
C ASN A 20 -12.55 -15.67 4.27
N LEU A 21 -12.01 -14.65 3.60
CA LEU A 21 -10.81 -14.74 2.78
C LEU A 21 -9.64 -14.08 3.50
N HIS A 22 -8.42 -14.51 3.17
CA HIS A 22 -7.21 -13.81 3.58
C HIS A 22 -7.15 -12.43 2.89
N VAL A 23 -6.96 -11.38 3.67
CA VAL A 23 -6.94 -9.99 3.19
C VAL A 23 -5.58 -9.37 3.48
N THR A 24 -5.08 -8.59 2.54
CA THR A 24 -3.89 -7.74 2.68
C THR A 24 -4.22 -6.41 2.01
N THR A 25 -3.81 -5.30 2.61
CA THR A 25 -3.93 -3.96 2.01
C THR A 25 -2.56 -3.51 1.50
N CYS A 26 -2.52 -2.39 0.80
CA CYS A 26 -1.27 -1.78 0.39
C CYS A 26 -1.36 -0.26 0.46
N THR A 27 -0.24 0.40 0.79
CA THR A 27 -0.14 1.86 0.67
C THR A 27 -0.10 2.24 -0.81
N ILE A 28 -0.34 3.51 -1.11
CA ILE A 28 -0.21 4.10 -2.44
C ILE A 28 1.22 4.61 -2.60
N TYR A 29 1.91 4.21 -3.67
CA TYR A 29 3.23 4.75 -4.01
C TYR A 29 3.14 6.20 -4.48
N ASN A 30 4.22 6.97 -4.32
CA ASN A 30 4.26 8.36 -4.79
C ASN A 30 4.23 8.40 -6.33
N PRO A 31 3.62 9.42 -6.96
CA PRO A 31 3.79 9.61 -8.39
C PRO A 31 5.24 10.01 -8.71
N ARG A 32 5.55 10.13 -10.00
CA ARG A 32 6.81 10.65 -10.51
C ARG A 32 6.56 11.70 -11.58
N PHE A 33 6.22 12.91 -11.13
CA PHE A 33 6.03 14.07 -11.99
C PHE A 33 7.34 14.84 -12.18
N ASP A 34 7.53 15.38 -13.38
CA ASP A 34 8.65 16.30 -13.66
C ASP A 34 8.40 17.68 -13.03
N ASN A 35 7.13 18.04 -12.79
CA ASN A 35 6.74 19.27 -12.11
C ASN A 35 6.85 19.09 -10.58
N SER A 36 7.77 19.84 -9.96
CA SER A 36 8.03 19.76 -8.52
C SER A 36 6.84 20.17 -7.64
N HIS A 37 6.00 21.11 -8.09
CA HIS A 37 4.81 21.51 -7.33
C HIS A 37 3.75 20.42 -7.34
N GLU A 38 3.51 19.80 -8.49
CA GLU A 38 2.58 18.66 -8.62
C GLU A 38 3.07 17.47 -7.80
N GLN A 39 4.38 17.17 -7.87
CA GLN A 39 5.02 16.13 -7.06
C GLN A 39 4.72 16.33 -5.56
N ILE A 40 5.07 17.51 -5.01
CA ILE A 40 4.92 17.79 -3.58
C ILE A 40 3.45 17.75 -3.15
N MET A 41 2.54 18.32 -3.95
CA MET A 41 1.11 18.32 -3.63
C MET A 41 0.55 16.91 -3.56
N CYS A 42 0.87 16.06 -4.54
CA CYS A 42 0.42 14.68 -4.56
C CYS A 42 1.04 13.85 -3.43
N GLU A 43 2.34 13.96 -3.17
CA GLU A 43 2.99 13.24 -2.06
C GLU A 43 2.39 13.62 -0.69
N THR A 44 2.04 14.90 -0.51
CA THR A 44 1.39 15.39 0.71
C THR A 44 0.01 14.79 0.88
N GLY A 45 -0.82 14.81 -0.17
CA GLY A 45 -2.16 14.22 -0.16
C GLY A 45 -2.13 12.70 0.05
N LEU A 46 -1.25 11.99 -0.67
CA LEU A 46 -1.07 10.55 -0.54
C LEU A 46 -0.54 10.14 0.84
N SER A 47 0.30 10.95 1.48
CA SER A 47 0.76 10.65 2.84
C SER A 47 -0.40 10.61 3.83
N ALA A 48 -1.40 11.46 3.63
CA ALA A 48 -2.61 11.45 4.44
C ALA A 48 -3.47 10.20 4.13
N LEU A 49 -3.68 9.84 2.85
CA LEU A 49 -4.40 8.62 2.49
C LEU A 49 -3.71 7.33 3.01
N ASN A 50 -2.38 7.28 2.93
CA ASN A 50 -1.60 6.15 3.43
C ASN A 50 -1.69 6.02 4.95
N ASP A 51 -1.78 7.13 5.68
CA ASP A 51 -2.03 7.11 7.13
C ASP A 51 -3.39 6.45 7.46
N VAL A 52 -4.44 6.74 6.68
CA VAL A 52 -5.74 6.07 6.82
C VAL A 52 -5.63 4.57 6.56
N ILE A 53 -4.96 4.17 5.47
CA ILE A 53 -4.76 2.75 5.12
C ILE A 53 -4.05 2.01 6.26
N ILE A 54 -2.93 2.55 6.74
CA ILE A 54 -2.12 1.92 7.79
C ILE A 54 -2.90 1.89 9.11
N THR A 55 -3.53 3.00 9.49
CA THR A 55 -4.29 3.12 10.74
C THR A 55 -5.45 2.11 10.78
N GLU A 56 -6.26 2.07 9.73
CA GLU A 56 -7.40 1.16 9.69
C GLU A 56 -6.95 -0.30 9.55
N SER A 57 -5.97 -0.60 8.70
CA SER A 57 -5.42 -1.97 8.60
C SER A 57 -4.90 -2.46 9.95
N THR A 58 -4.26 -1.56 10.72
CA THR A 58 -3.81 -1.84 12.09
C THR A 58 -4.96 -2.17 13.04
N LYS A 59 -6.05 -1.40 13.01
CA LYS A 59 -7.24 -1.66 13.83
C LYS A 59 -7.90 -3.00 13.52
N PHE A 60 -7.88 -3.42 12.26
CA PHE A 60 -8.44 -4.70 11.82
C PHE A 60 -7.46 -5.87 11.90
N GLY A 61 -6.18 -5.63 12.21
CA GLY A 61 -5.13 -6.65 12.24
C GLY A 61 -4.80 -7.23 10.87
N ILE A 62 -4.91 -6.41 9.81
CA ILE A 62 -4.69 -6.79 8.41
C ILE A 62 -3.26 -6.39 8.01
N PRO A 63 -2.46 -7.26 7.38
CA PRO A 63 -1.13 -6.91 6.89
C PRO A 63 -1.18 -5.87 5.76
N VAL A 64 -0.13 -5.06 5.66
CA VAL A 64 0.02 -3.98 4.68
C VAL A 64 1.29 -4.20 3.85
N ILE A 65 1.19 -4.16 2.52
CA ILE A 65 2.34 -4.01 1.64
C ILE A 65 2.62 -2.52 1.43
N ASP A 66 3.79 -2.04 1.85
CA ASP A 66 4.14 -0.63 1.76
C ASP A 66 4.71 -0.26 0.39
N LEU A 67 3.82 0.03 -0.57
CA LEU A 67 4.22 0.43 -1.91
C LEU A 67 5.01 1.74 -1.92
N LYS A 68 4.68 2.69 -1.02
CA LYS A 68 5.42 3.96 -0.88
C LYS A 68 6.90 3.74 -0.63
N THR A 69 7.25 2.73 0.16
CA THR A 69 8.66 2.40 0.44
C THR A 69 9.31 1.61 -0.69
N ILE A 70 8.64 0.63 -1.31
CA ILE A 70 9.29 -0.22 -2.33
C ILE A 70 9.44 0.48 -3.69
N PHE A 71 8.60 1.46 -4.04
CA PHE A 71 8.74 2.28 -5.25
C PHE A 71 9.76 3.40 -5.03
N ASN A 72 11.03 3.06 -5.19
CA ASN A 72 12.18 3.91 -4.84
C ASN A 72 13.18 4.10 -5.98
N ASP A 73 12.92 3.53 -7.16
CA ASP A 73 13.74 3.68 -8.34
C ASP A 73 12.93 4.31 -9.48
N PRO A 74 13.47 5.31 -10.19
CA PRO A 74 12.98 5.76 -11.49
C PRO A 74 12.40 4.68 -12.42
N LYS A 75 13.04 3.51 -12.50
CA LYS A 75 12.66 2.39 -13.38
C LYS A 75 11.43 1.61 -12.90
N ASP A 76 10.97 1.88 -11.67
CA ASP A 76 9.74 1.28 -11.15
C ASP A 76 8.48 1.81 -11.86
N TYR A 77 8.62 2.86 -12.68
CA TYR A 77 7.53 3.59 -13.33
C TYR A 77 7.58 3.43 -14.85
N ALA A 78 6.43 3.16 -15.47
CA ALA A 78 6.26 3.24 -16.93
C ALA A 78 6.00 4.68 -17.39
N ASN A 79 5.30 5.44 -16.54
CA ASN A 79 5.01 6.86 -16.68
C ASN A 79 4.82 7.47 -15.28
N SER A 80 4.36 8.72 -15.20
CA SER A 80 4.29 9.44 -13.93
C SER A 80 3.39 8.84 -12.85
N ILE A 81 2.49 7.91 -13.17
CA ILE A 81 1.59 7.31 -12.16
C ILE A 81 1.44 5.78 -12.28
N GLU A 82 1.79 5.19 -13.42
CA GLU A 82 1.63 3.74 -13.62
C GLU A 82 2.95 2.98 -13.36
N PRO A 83 2.84 1.78 -12.75
CA PRO A 83 4.01 0.96 -12.50
C PRO A 83 4.59 0.43 -13.82
N GLY A 84 5.92 0.46 -13.91
CA GLY A 84 6.68 -0.22 -14.95
C GLY A 84 6.92 -1.69 -14.63
N VAL A 85 7.67 -2.37 -15.50
CA VAL A 85 8.00 -3.81 -15.32
C VAL A 85 8.70 -4.06 -13.98
N GLN A 86 9.66 -3.22 -13.61
CA GLN A 86 10.39 -3.35 -12.35
C GLN A 86 9.48 -3.12 -11.13
N GLY A 87 8.63 -2.08 -11.15
CA GLY A 87 7.69 -1.80 -10.07
C GLY A 87 6.64 -2.89 -9.92
N GLY A 88 6.15 -3.43 -11.04
CA GLY A 88 5.27 -4.60 -11.05
C GLY A 88 5.91 -5.84 -10.42
N MET A 89 7.20 -6.09 -10.70
CA MET A 89 7.93 -7.20 -10.09
C MET A 89 8.02 -7.05 -8.58
N LYS A 90 8.34 -5.85 -8.07
CA LYS A 90 8.37 -5.55 -6.63
C LYS A 90 7.03 -5.83 -5.95
N ILE A 91 5.91 -5.49 -6.61
CA ILE A 91 4.57 -5.81 -6.12
C ILE A 91 4.37 -7.32 -6.03
N VAL A 92 4.65 -8.06 -7.10
CA VAL A 92 4.49 -9.52 -7.16
C VAL A 92 5.32 -10.22 -6.09
N GLU A 93 6.59 -9.83 -5.92
CA GLU A 93 7.48 -10.40 -4.91
C GLU A 93 6.95 -10.22 -3.49
N ASN A 94 6.40 -9.04 -3.17
CA ASN A 94 5.82 -8.78 -1.86
C ASN A 94 4.49 -9.53 -1.67
N ILE A 95 3.64 -9.63 -2.69
CA ILE A 95 2.42 -10.46 -2.64
C ILE A 95 2.78 -11.92 -2.37
N LEU A 96 3.72 -12.49 -3.13
CA LEU A 96 4.18 -13.87 -2.95
C LEU A 96 4.77 -14.06 -1.55
N TYR A 97 5.53 -13.09 -1.04
CA TYR A 97 6.08 -13.19 0.30
C TYR A 97 4.99 -13.20 1.37
N VAL A 98 4.02 -12.29 1.30
CA VAL A 98 2.88 -12.24 2.23
C VAL A 98 2.08 -13.53 2.19
N VAL A 99 1.74 -14.03 1.00
CA VAL A 99 1.00 -15.29 0.82
C VAL A 99 1.71 -16.48 1.48
N ASN A 100 3.05 -16.53 1.38
CA ASN A 100 3.82 -17.67 1.88
C ASN A 100 4.27 -17.54 3.35
N HIS A 101 4.32 -16.34 3.92
CA HIS A 101 4.95 -16.11 5.23
C HIS A 101 4.06 -15.38 6.25
N HIS A 102 2.99 -14.70 5.82
CA HIS A 102 2.09 -14.05 6.78
C HIS A 102 1.15 -15.07 7.42
N ARG A 103 1.00 -14.95 8.75
CA ARG A 103 0.11 -15.80 9.55
C ARG A 103 -1.28 -15.18 9.61
N PHE A 104 -2.10 -15.43 8.59
CA PHE A 104 -3.46 -14.87 8.47
C PHE A 104 -4.44 -15.34 9.56
N ASP A 105 -4.09 -16.40 10.30
CA ASP A 105 -4.78 -16.85 11.51
C ASP A 105 -4.59 -15.89 12.70
N GLU A 106 -3.53 -15.08 12.67
CA GLU A 106 -3.24 -14.08 13.67
C GLU A 106 -3.80 -12.72 13.24
N LYS A 107 -4.49 -12.03 14.16
CA LYS A 107 -4.98 -10.65 13.92
C LYS A 107 -3.86 -9.64 14.15
N ILE A 108 -2.76 -9.77 13.41
CA ILE A 108 -1.57 -8.92 13.55
C ILE A 108 -1.36 -8.14 12.26
N CYS A 109 -1.39 -6.81 12.37
CA CYS A 109 -0.94 -5.94 11.30
C CYS A 109 0.59 -5.98 11.22
N SER A 110 1.11 -6.48 10.10
CA SER A 110 2.54 -6.44 9.75
C SER A 110 2.74 -5.60 8.51
N ILE A 111 3.82 -4.81 8.47
CA ILE A 111 4.19 -4.02 7.30
C ILE A 111 5.26 -4.77 6.51
N TYR A 112 5.00 -4.99 5.22
CA TYR A 112 5.89 -5.67 4.28
C TYR A 112 6.42 -4.67 3.25
N ALA A 113 7.74 -4.54 3.16
CA ALA A 113 8.41 -3.64 2.24
C ALA A 113 9.71 -4.26 1.71
N ARG A 114 9.63 -5.49 1.19
CA ARG A 114 10.81 -6.18 0.66
C ARG A 114 11.33 -5.43 -0.56
N MET A 115 12.59 -5.05 -0.49
CA MET A 115 13.33 -4.53 -1.63
C MET A 115 13.81 -5.72 -2.46
N SER A 116 13.60 -5.67 -3.78
CA SER A 116 14.23 -6.63 -4.69
C SER A 116 15.75 -6.46 -4.60
N ASP A 117 16.48 -7.57 -4.53
CA ASP A 117 17.93 -7.55 -4.64
C ASP A 117 18.31 -6.99 -6.03
N LYS A 118 19.23 -6.03 -6.06
CA LYS A 118 19.70 -5.37 -7.30
C LYS A 118 20.53 -6.30 -8.17
#